data_AF-A0A9P1KYH1-F1
#
_entry.id   AF-A0A9P1KYH1-F1
#
_cell.length_a   1.000
_cell.length_b   1.000
_cell.length_c   1.000
_cell.angle_alpha   90.00
_cell.angle_beta   90.00
_cell.angle_gamma   90.00
#
_symmetry.space_group_name_H-M   'P 1'
#
loop_
_entity.id
_entity.type
_entity.pdbx_description
1 polymer ?
#
loop_
_entity_poly.entity_id
_entity_poly.type
_entity_poly.pdbx_seq_one_letter_code
_entity_poly.pdbx_strand_id
1 'polypeptide(L)'
;MKKSILVLSILVGGLLLMNPTPEVSFAQDNSKTSVQQEQQKTLTQADAQKLLTNFNNKVNYIFKGTSDNFKALQEKGLKGYVFLPDVDTDMGYFVDQNTSQIYNFHPSGYLELIK
;
A
#
# COMPACT_ATOMS: atom_id res chain seq x y z
N MET A 1 1.97 13.09 61.58
CA MET A 1 2.02 13.63 60.21
C MET A 1 1.18 12.75 59.31
N LYS A 2 0.34 13.39 58.50
CA LYS A 2 -0.67 12.79 57.62
C LYS A 2 0.03 12.30 56.36
N LYS A 3 -0.41 11.17 55.81
CA LYS A 3 -0.64 10.93 54.37
C LYS A 3 -1.21 9.52 54.19
N SER A 4 -2.52 9.50 54.02
CA SER A 4 -3.34 8.33 53.72
C SER A 4 -2.92 7.71 52.40
N ILE A 5 -2.87 6.38 52.37
CA ILE A 5 -2.82 5.57 51.16
C ILE A 5 -4.18 5.71 50.45
N LEU A 6 -4.16 6.20 49.21
CA LEU A 6 -5.34 6.24 48.35
C LEU A 6 -5.07 5.30 47.17
N VAL A 7 -5.50 4.06 47.32
CA VAL A 7 -5.53 3.06 46.25
C VAL A 7 -6.62 3.49 45.27
N LEU A 8 -6.22 4.02 44.11
CA LEU A 8 -7.15 4.36 43.04
C LEU A 8 -7.18 3.22 42.03
N SER A 9 -7.91 2.15 42.37
CA SER A 9 -8.27 1.08 41.46
C SER A 9 -9.35 1.58 40.49
N ILE A 10 -8.94 2.07 39.32
CA ILE A 10 -9.84 2.38 38.21
C ILE A 10 -10.12 1.08 37.45
N LEU A 11 -11.21 0.45 37.85
CA LEU A 11 -11.94 -0.56 37.10
C LEU A 11 -12.68 0.14 35.95
N VAL A 12 -12.07 0.20 34.76
CA VAL A 12 -12.82 0.46 33.52
C VAL A 12 -13.14 -0.88 32.90
N GLY A 13 -14.29 -1.40 33.29
CA GLY A 13 -14.99 -2.42 32.53
C GLY A 13 -15.64 -1.79 31.30
N GLY A 14 -15.67 -2.57 30.22
CA GLY A 14 -16.61 -2.38 29.13
C GLY A 14 -16.01 -1.78 27.87
N LEU A 15 -15.34 -2.61 27.08
CA LEU A 15 -15.56 -2.55 25.64
C LEU A 15 -15.83 -3.97 25.14
N LEU A 16 -17.09 -4.39 25.26
CA LEU A 16 -17.60 -5.47 24.44
C LEU A 16 -17.55 -4.98 23.00
N LEU A 17 -16.49 -5.34 22.29
CA LEU A 17 -16.47 -5.27 20.83
C LEU A 17 -17.44 -6.35 20.34
N MET A 18 -18.71 -5.99 20.28
CA MET A 18 -19.71 -6.75 19.56
C MET A 18 -19.40 -6.59 18.08
N ASN A 19 -18.79 -7.62 17.49
CA ASN A 19 -18.75 -7.73 16.04
C ASN A 19 -20.20 -7.79 15.54
N PRO A 20 -20.56 -7.07 14.46
CA PRO A 20 -21.87 -7.26 13.86
C PRO A 20 -21.96 -8.71 13.39
N THR A 21 -22.85 -9.48 14.00
CA THR A 21 -23.32 -10.74 13.42
C THR A 21 -24.01 -10.40 12.11
N PRO A 22 -23.57 -10.93 10.96
CA PRO A 22 -24.43 -10.90 9.79
C PRO A 22 -25.58 -11.88 10.07
N GLU A 23 -26.78 -11.36 10.38
CA GLU A 23 -27.99 -12.14 10.12
C GLU A 23 -28.08 -12.34 8.61
N VAL A 24 -27.74 -13.54 8.16
CA VAL A 24 -28.05 -14.02 6.82
C VAL A 24 -29.13 -15.08 6.96
N SER A 25 -30.37 -14.62 6.85
CA SER A 25 -31.47 -15.49 6.40
C SER A 25 -31.43 -15.51 4.88
N PHE A 26 -30.90 -16.58 4.28
CA PHE A 26 -31.22 -16.92 2.89
C PHE A 26 -31.30 -18.43 2.74
N ALA A 27 -32.48 -18.87 2.29
CA ALA A 27 -32.74 -20.23 1.88
C ALA A 27 -31.77 -20.66 0.79
N GLN A 28 -31.43 -21.94 0.86
CA GLN A 28 -30.55 -22.70 0.01
C GLN A 28 -30.85 -22.53 -1.48
N ASP A 29 -29.87 -22.03 -2.24
CA ASP A 29 -29.71 -22.44 -3.63
C ASP A 29 -28.22 -22.60 -3.98
N ASN A 30 -27.91 -23.76 -4.55
CA ASN A 30 -26.55 -24.22 -4.82
C ASN A 30 -25.99 -23.48 -6.05
N SER A 31 -25.09 -22.51 -5.84
CA SER A 31 -23.99 -22.19 -6.76
C SER A 31 -22.98 -21.24 -6.11
N LYS A 32 -21.73 -21.68 -6.09
CA LYS A 32 -20.56 -21.07 -5.44
C LYS A 32 -20.47 -19.56 -5.71
N THR A 33 -20.79 -18.75 -4.70
CA THR A 33 -20.43 -17.34 -4.64
C THR A 33 -19.41 -17.17 -3.54
N SER A 34 -18.13 -17.22 -3.91
CA SER A 34 -17.03 -16.84 -3.03
C SER A 34 -17.14 -15.35 -2.74
N VAL A 35 -17.54 -15.02 -1.51
CA VAL A 35 -17.46 -13.68 -0.94
C VAL A 35 -15.98 -13.27 -0.96
N GLN A 36 -15.59 -12.48 -1.95
CA GLN A 36 -14.28 -11.87 -1.99
C GLN A 36 -14.24 -10.79 -0.92
N GLN A 37 -13.60 -11.11 0.20
CA GLN A 37 -12.99 -10.10 1.04
C GLN A 37 -12.05 -9.30 0.12
N GLU A 38 -12.24 -7.99 -0.01
CA GLU A 38 -11.29 -7.11 -0.70
C GLU A 38 -9.98 -7.09 0.10
N GLN A 39 -9.17 -8.14 -0.04
CA GLN A 39 -7.74 -8.06 0.23
C GLN A 39 -7.24 -6.95 -0.70
N GLN A 40 -6.78 -5.83 -0.14
CA GLN A 40 -6.06 -4.83 -0.92
C GLN A 40 -4.94 -5.55 -1.65
N LYS A 41 -5.13 -5.76 -2.96
CA LYS A 41 -4.17 -6.46 -3.80
C LYS A 41 -2.96 -5.55 -3.94
N THR A 42 -1.91 -5.81 -3.18
CA THR A 42 -0.62 -5.17 -3.38
C THR A 42 -0.11 -5.50 -4.77
N LEU A 43 0.36 -4.47 -5.47
CA LEU A 43 0.83 -4.59 -6.83
C LEU A 43 2.09 -5.47 -6.90
N THR A 44 2.14 -6.36 -7.89
CA THR A 44 3.37 -7.08 -8.24
C THR A 44 4.27 -6.18 -9.10
N GLN A 45 5.56 -6.53 -9.20
CA GLN A 45 6.48 -5.84 -10.13
C GLN A 45 5.95 -5.87 -11.58
N ALA A 46 5.39 -7.00 -12.01
CA ALA A 46 4.83 -7.16 -13.35
C ALA A 46 3.61 -6.27 -13.56
N ASP A 47 2.73 -6.17 -12.56
CA ASP A 47 1.60 -5.24 -12.60
C ASP A 47 2.10 -3.78 -12.68
N ALA A 48 3.18 -3.42 -11.98
CA ALA A 48 3.73 -2.08 -11.96
C ALA A 48 4.31 -1.69 -13.31
N GLN A 49 5.06 -2.60 -13.92
CA GLN A 49 5.58 -2.41 -15.28
C GLN A 49 4.45 -2.28 -16.29
N LYS A 50 3.37 -3.07 -16.15
CA LYS A 50 2.18 -2.95 -17.00
C LYS A 50 1.49 -1.59 -16.85
N LEU A 51 1.41 -1.04 -15.64
CA LEU A 51 0.89 0.32 -15.43
C LEU A 51 1.71 1.37 -16.19
N LEU A 52 3.05 1.27 -16.13
CA LEU A 52 3.93 2.16 -16.88
C LEU A 52 3.76 2.03 -18.40
N THR A 53 3.69 0.80 -18.91
CA THR A 53 3.44 0.56 -20.35
C THR A 53 2.08 1.11 -20.79
N ASN A 54 1.04 0.97 -19.96
CA ASN A 54 -0.28 1.54 -20.25
C ASN A 54 -0.28 3.07 -20.21
N PHE A 55 0.52 3.66 -19.32
CA PHE A 55 0.69 5.11 -19.20
C PHE A 55 1.44 5.69 -20.41
N ASN A 56 2.54 5.05 -20.81
CA ASN A 56 3.31 5.41 -21.99
C ASN A 56 3.99 4.16 -22.58
N ASN A 57 3.48 3.73 -23.73
CA ASN A 57 3.95 2.54 -24.46
C ASN A 57 5.04 2.85 -25.51
N LYS A 58 5.57 4.08 -25.55
CA LYS A 58 6.58 4.48 -26.54
C LYS A 58 8.01 4.09 -26.15
N VAL A 59 8.21 3.69 -24.90
CA VAL A 59 9.53 3.33 -24.34
C VAL A 59 9.43 2.01 -23.57
N ASN A 60 10.55 1.30 -23.49
CA ASN A 60 10.69 0.16 -22.59
C ASN A 60 11.07 0.65 -21.19
N TYR A 61 10.70 -0.12 -20.17
CA TYR A 61 11.01 0.19 -18.77
C TYR A 61 11.92 -0.89 -18.20
N ILE A 62 13.10 -0.47 -17.75
CA ILE A 62 14.12 -1.33 -17.16
C ILE A 62 13.93 -1.30 -15.65
N PHE A 63 13.67 -2.45 -15.04
CA PHE A 63 13.57 -2.56 -13.59
C PHE A 63 14.92 -2.26 -12.92
N LYS A 64 14.90 -1.39 -11.90
CA LYS A 64 16.11 -0.96 -11.17
C LYS A 64 16.15 -1.40 -9.71
N GLY A 65 15.02 -1.82 -9.15
CA GLY A 65 14.94 -2.28 -7.77
C GLY A 65 13.62 -1.91 -7.11
N THR A 66 13.49 -2.27 -5.84
CA THR A 66 12.36 -1.87 -5.00
C THR A 66 12.71 -0.61 -4.23
N SER A 67 11.72 -0.04 -3.53
CA SER A 67 11.92 1.08 -2.59
C SER A 67 13.09 0.89 -1.63
N ASP A 68 13.39 -0.35 -1.24
CA ASP A 68 14.44 -0.67 -0.26
C ASP A 68 15.85 -0.44 -0.82
N ASN A 69 16.00 -0.31 -2.14
CA ASN A 69 17.26 0.06 -2.78
C ASN A 69 17.54 1.58 -2.75
N PHE A 70 16.56 2.40 -2.38
CA PHE A 70 16.66 3.86 -2.48
C PHE A 70 16.36 4.54 -1.15
N LYS A 71 17.34 5.24 -0.58
CA LYS A 71 17.22 5.94 0.70
C LYS A 71 16.05 6.92 0.74
N ALA A 72 15.86 7.69 -0.34
CA ALA A 72 14.76 8.65 -0.44
C ALA A 72 13.36 8.04 -0.33
N LEU A 73 13.17 6.81 -0.84
CA LEU A 73 11.89 6.11 -0.75
C LEU A 73 11.68 5.50 0.64
N GLN A 74 12.75 4.95 1.23
CA GLN A 74 12.74 4.43 2.61
C GLN A 74 12.41 5.52 3.63
N GLU A 75 13.04 6.69 3.53
CA GLU A 75 12.79 7.82 4.44
C GLU A 75 11.37 8.36 4.36
N LYS A 76 10.69 8.15 3.22
CA LYS A 76 9.27 8.51 3.02
C LYS A 76 8.31 7.38 3.40
N GLY A 77 8.80 6.21 3.80
CA GLY A 77 7.98 5.03 4.09
C GLY A 77 7.25 4.47 2.86
N LEU A 78 7.70 4.82 1.65
CA LEU A 78 7.08 4.38 0.41
C LEU A 78 7.52 2.96 0.07
N LYS A 79 6.60 2.18 -0.49
CA LYS A 79 6.84 0.80 -0.91
C LYS A 79 6.42 0.62 -2.36
N GLY A 80 7.28 0.00 -3.15
CA GLY A 80 7.02 -0.13 -4.58
C GLY A 80 8.26 -0.43 -5.41
N TYR A 81 8.15 -0.14 -6.69
CA TYR A 81 9.09 -0.58 -7.72
C TYR A 81 9.62 0.61 -8.50
N VAL A 82 10.92 0.61 -8.77
CA VAL A 82 11.60 1.66 -9.54
C VAL A 82 11.98 1.14 -10.92
N PHE A 83 11.68 1.93 -11.93
CA PHE A 83 12.00 1.65 -13.34
C PHE A 83 12.72 2.85 -13.96
N LEU A 84 13.63 2.58 -14.91
CA LEU A 84 14.24 3.60 -15.76
C LEU A 84 13.72 3.39 -17.20
N PRO A 85 13.20 4.42 -17.87
CA PRO A 85 12.85 4.30 -19.28
C PRO A 85 14.13 4.11 -20.12
N ASP A 86 14.05 3.31 -21.17
CA ASP A 86 15.15 3.03 -22.10
C ASP A 86 15.34 4.17 -23.11
N VAL A 87 15.70 5.33 -22.59
CA VAL A 87 16.00 6.58 -23.33
C VAL A 87 17.10 7.34 -22.58
N ASP A 88 17.73 8.31 -23.25
CA ASP A 88 18.76 9.16 -22.64
C ASP A 88 18.14 10.12 -21.60
N THR A 89 18.09 9.68 -20.35
CA THR A 89 17.56 10.45 -19.22
C THR A 89 18.08 9.95 -17.88
N ASP A 90 18.19 10.86 -16.92
CA ASP A 90 18.48 10.55 -15.52
C ASP A 90 17.20 10.32 -14.68
N MET A 91 16.03 10.55 -15.28
CA MET A 91 14.73 10.47 -14.59
C MET A 91 14.14 9.05 -14.67
N GLY A 92 13.89 8.46 -13.51
CA GLY A 92 13.18 7.20 -13.39
C GLY A 92 11.71 7.39 -13.02
N TYR A 93 11.02 6.26 -12.87
CA TYR A 93 9.67 6.18 -12.36
C TYR A 93 9.64 5.32 -11.10
N PHE A 94 8.88 5.76 -10.11
CA PHE A 94 8.50 4.95 -8.96
C PHE A 94 7.00 4.64 -9.04
N VAL A 95 6.64 3.37 -8.87
CA VAL A 95 5.24 2.93 -8.82
C VAL A 95 4.95 2.42 -7.41
N ASP A 96 4.03 3.07 -6.71
CA ASP A 96 3.63 2.67 -5.37
C ASP A 96 2.81 1.38 -5.42
N GLN A 97 3.24 0.36 -4.68
CA GLN A 97 2.60 -0.96 -4.71
C GLN A 97 1.24 -1.00 -4.03
N ASN A 98 0.91 -0.02 -3.19
CA ASN A 98 -0.33 0.00 -2.42
C ASN A 98 -1.38 0.88 -3.09
N THR A 99 -0.95 1.96 -3.77
CA THR A 99 -1.86 2.94 -4.38
C THR A 99 -1.94 2.89 -5.89
N SER A 100 -1.05 2.13 -6.56
CA SER A 100 -0.91 2.10 -8.03
C SER A 100 -0.52 3.46 -8.66
N GLN A 101 -0.14 4.43 -7.84
CA GLN A 101 0.27 5.75 -8.31
C GLN A 101 1.65 5.70 -8.96
N ILE A 102 1.82 6.51 -10.00
CA ILE A 102 3.08 6.62 -10.74
C ILE A 102 3.70 7.97 -10.41
N TYR A 103 4.99 7.95 -10.10
CA TYR A 103 5.78 9.13 -9.78
C TYR A 103 6.97 9.25 -10.72
N ASN A 104 7.29 10.46 -11.17
CA ASN A 104 8.65 10.80 -11.59
C ASN A 104 9.56 10.69 -10.36
N PHE A 105 10.71 10.06 -10.51
CA PHE A 105 11.60 9.75 -9.40
C PHE A 105 13.07 9.97 -9.78
N HIS A 106 13.82 10.60 -8.89
CA HIS A 106 15.27 10.66 -8.96
C HIS A 106 15.90 10.32 -7.60
N PRO A 107 17.00 9.54 -7.53
CA PRO A 107 17.63 9.13 -6.26
C PRO A 107 18.07 10.26 -5.33
N SER A 108 18.19 11.50 -5.84
CA SER A 108 18.45 12.70 -5.03
C SER A 108 17.33 13.05 -4.03
N GLY A 109 16.16 12.41 -4.16
CA GLY A 109 15.00 12.66 -3.32
C GLY A 109 13.85 13.37 -4.02
N TYR A 110 14.03 13.71 -5.30
CA TYR A 110 12.94 14.22 -6.11
C TYR A 110 11.89 13.14 -6.36
N LEU A 111 10.63 13.51 -6.15
CA LEU A 111 9.47 12.66 -6.33
C LEU A 111 8.27 13.54 -6.69
N GLU A 112 7.64 13.28 -7.83
CA GLU A 112 6.48 14.04 -8.32
C GLU A 112 5.41 13.06 -8.82
N LEU A 113 4.18 13.19 -8.32
CA LEU A 113 3.05 12.38 -8.75
C LEU A 113 2.65 12.76 -10.18
N ILE A 114 2.52 11.78 -11.07
CA ILE A 114 2.12 11.99 -12.47
C ILE A 114 0.88 11.20 -12.89
N LYS A 115 0.50 10.16 -12.15
CA LYS A 115 -0.73 9.38 -12.41
C LYS A 115 -1.30 8.75 -11.15
#